data_AF-A0A945LW40-F1
#
_entry.id   AF-A0A945LW40-F1
#
_cell.length_a   1.000
_cell.length_b   1.000
_cell.length_c   1.000
_cell.angle_alpha   90.00
_cell.angle_beta   90.00
_cell.angle_gamma   90.00
#
_symmetry.space_group_name_H-M   'P 1'
#
loop_
_entity.id
_entity.type
_entity.pdbx_description
1 polymer ?
#
loop_
_entity_poly.entity_id
_entity_poly.type
_entity_poly.pdbx_seq_one_letter_code
_entity_poly.pdbx_strand_id
1 'polypeptide(L)'
;IMCKGMNRSIFNVLLGGFGGEVAGPAAGAGGGGQKSVKSGSADDAAFIMKNANKVIIVPGYGMAVAQAQHALREMGDLLKAEGVEVKYAIHPVAGRMPGHMNVLLAEANVPYEDVFELEEINHEFATADVAFVIGANDVTNPSAKTDPTSAIYGMPILDVEKAGTTLFIKRSMASGYAGVDNELFFRDKTMMLFSDAKKMCEQIVQALG
;
A
#
# COMPACT_ATOMS: atom_id res chain seq x y z
N ILE A 1 -8.20 -11.22 16.25
CA ILE A 1 -7.49 -9.99 15.80
C ILE A 1 -7.50 -9.92 14.27
N MET A 2 -6.83 -10.82 13.54
CA MET A 2 -6.84 -10.84 12.06
C MET A 2 -8.25 -10.83 11.45
N CYS A 3 -9.17 -11.68 11.91
CA CYS A 3 -10.54 -11.73 11.41
C CYS A 3 -11.27 -10.37 11.58
N LYS A 4 -11.07 -9.68 12.72
CA LYS A 4 -11.60 -8.33 12.95
C LYS A 4 -10.96 -7.31 11.99
N GLY A 5 -9.65 -7.39 11.77
CA GLY A 5 -8.92 -6.54 10.81
C GLY A 5 -9.27 -6.77 9.34
N MET A 6 -9.79 -7.95 8.98
CA MET A 6 -10.32 -8.28 7.65
C MET A 6 -11.83 -7.97 7.53
N ASN A 7 -12.49 -7.56 8.61
CA ASN A 7 -13.94 -7.52 8.73
C ASN A 7 -14.64 -8.85 8.36
N ARG A 8 -14.07 -10.00 8.78
CA ARG A 8 -14.64 -11.35 8.55
C ARG A 8 -14.77 -12.11 9.87
N SER A 9 -15.74 -13.03 9.97
CA SER A 9 -15.86 -13.93 11.13
C SER A 9 -14.85 -15.08 11.07
N ILE A 10 -14.44 -15.63 12.22
CA ILE A 10 -13.52 -16.79 12.29
C ILE A 10 -14.08 -18.02 11.56
N PHE A 11 -15.40 -18.23 11.63
CA PHE A 11 -16.09 -19.32 10.94
C PHE A 11 -16.01 -19.17 9.42
N ASN A 12 -16.18 -17.95 8.89
CA ASN A 12 -16.07 -17.68 7.45
C ASN A 12 -14.65 -17.90 6.91
N VAL A 13 -13.63 -17.69 7.75
CA VAL A 13 -12.22 -17.92 7.39
C VAL A 13 -11.86 -19.41 7.45
N LEU A 14 -12.33 -20.15 8.47
CA LEU A 14 -12.01 -21.56 8.67
C LEU A 14 -12.75 -22.52 7.74
N LEU A 15 -13.99 -22.23 7.38
CA LEU A 15 -14.80 -23.08 6.50
C LEU A 15 -14.64 -22.75 5.01
N GLY A 16 -13.63 -21.94 4.64
CA GLY A 16 -13.40 -21.58 3.24
C GLY A 16 -14.60 -20.88 2.61
N GLY A 17 -15.26 -19.99 3.37
CA GLY A 17 -16.44 -19.24 2.93
C GLY A 17 -16.10 -18.21 1.85
N PHE A 18 -15.78 -18.68 0.64
CA PHE A 18 -16.30 -18.08 -0.56
C PHE A 18 -17.82 -18.21 -0.46
N GLY A 19 -18.46 -17.09 -0.11
CA GLY A 19 -19.92 -17.01 -0.02
C GLY A 19 -20.52 -17.51 -1.32
N GLY A 20 -21.21 -18.64 -1.23
CA GLY A 20 -22.04 -19.15 -2.29
C GLY A 20 -23.29 -18.29 -2.41
N GLU A 21 -23.34 -17.50 -3.47
CA GLU A 21 -24.47 -17.48 -4.39
C GLU A 21 -23.88 -17.32 -5.78
N VAL A 22 -24.08 -18.31 -6.64
CA VAL A 22 -23.66 -18.27 -8.04
C VAL A 22 -24.61 -17.31 -8.75
N ALA A 23 -24.34 -16.01 -8.64
CA ALA A 23 -24.64 -15.12 -9.74
C ALA A 23 -23.73 -15.57 -10.89
N GLY A 24 -24.34 -16.07 -11.97
CA GLY A 24 -23.62 -16.44 -13.21
C GLY A 24 -22.69 -15.31 -13.67
N PRO A 25 -21.77 -15.58 -14.61
CA PRO A 25 -20.75 -14.62 -15.01
C PRO A 25 -21.44 -13.30 -15.34
N ALA A 26 -21.27 -12.31 -14.47
CA ALA A 26 -21.66 -10.95 -14.79
C ALA A 26 -20.77 -10.59 -15.96
N ALA A 27 -21.38 -10.61 -17.14
CA ALA A 27 -20.80 -10.14 -18.37
C ALA A 27 -20.07 -8.84 -18.04
N GLY A 28 -18.79 -8.78 -18.39
CA GLY A 28 -17.99 -7.59 -18.21
C GLY A 28 -18.82 -6.42 -18.71
N ALA A 29 -19.21 -5.55 -17.78
CA ALA A 29 -19.72 -4.24 -18.10
C ALA A 29 -18.52 -3.46 -18.64
N GLY A 30 -18.17 -3.76 -19.89
CA GLY A 30 -17.32 -2.94 -20.74
C GLY A 30 -18.03 -1.60 -20.88
N GLY A 31 -17.64 -0.67 -20.01
CA GLY A 31 -18.14 0.68 -19.98
C GLY A 31 -17.06 1.63 -19.51
N GLY A 32 -16.32 2.19 -20.47
CA GLY A 32 -15.70 3.50 -20.29
C GLY A 32 -14.18 3.54 -20.28
N GLY A 33 -13.58 3.48 -21.47
CA GLY A 33 -12.22 3.96 -21.73
C GLY A 33 -11.10 3.09 -21.16
N GLN A 34 -10.00 2.99 -21.90
CA GLN A 34 -8.74 2.54 -21.35
C GLN A 34 -8.34 3.55 -20.26
N LYS A 35 -8.74 3.31 -19.00
CA LYS A 35 -8.45 4.22 -17.88
C LYS A 35 -6.94 4.37 -17.81
N SER A 36 -6.44 5.54 -18.21
CA SER A 36 -5.00 5.80 -18.27
C SER A 36 -4.44 5.85 -16.86
N VAL A 37 -3.38 5.09 -16.61
CA VAL A 37 -2.61 5.19 -15.36
C VAL A 37 -1.48 6.19 -15.55
N LYS A 38 -1.21 7.02 -14.55
CA LYS A 38 -0.01 7.87 -14.53
C LYS A 38 1.14 7.00 -14.04
N SER A 39 2.17 6.81 -14.86
CA SER A 39 3.37 6.06 -14.49
C SER A 39 4.55 7.00 -14.29
N GLY A 40 5.44 6.67 -13.36
CA GLY A 40 6.69 7.41 -13.11
C GLY A 40 7.89 6.49 -12.97
N SER A 41 9.07 7.10 -12.93
CA SER A 41 10.36 6.46 -12.71
C SER A 41 10.84 6.59 -11.26
N ALA A 42 11.96 5.93 -10.94
CA ALA A 42 12.63 6.09 -9.65
C ALA A 42 13.10 7.54 -9.42
N ASP A 43 13.60 8.21 -10.46
CA ASP A 43 14.05 9.60 -10.39
C ASP A 43 12.90 10.55 -10.06
N ASP A 44 11.72 10.35 -10.66
CA ASP A 44 10.51 11.12 -10.35
C ASP A 44 10.11 10.92 -8.88
N ALA A 45 10.10 9.67 -8.42
CA ALA A 45 9.75 9.34 -7.04
C ALA A 45 10.74 9.95 -6.03
N ALA A 46 12.04 9.85 -6.30
CA ALA A 46 13.09 10.45 -5.49
C ALA A 46 12.94 11.97 -5.42
N PHE A 47 12.72 12.64 -6.56
CA PHE A 47 12.50 14.08 -6.62
C PHE A 47 11.27 14.51 -5.81
N ILE A 48 10.15 13.82 -5.98
CA ILE A 48 8.90 14.11 -5.25
C ILE A 48 9.11 13.95 -3.75
N MET A 49 9.72 12.85 -3.30
CA MET A 49 9.91 12.56 -1.88
C MET A 49 10.96 13.45 -1.22
N LYS A 50 12.05 13.80 -1.93
CA LYS A 50 13.09 14.71 -1.41
C LYS A 50 12.56 16.12 -1.16
N ASN A 51 11.54 16.55 -1.89
CA ASN A 51 10.91 17.87 -1.73
C ASN A 51 9.65 17.82 -0.84
N ALA A 52 9.35 16.68 -0.21
CA ALA A 52 8.23 16.54 0.72
C ALA A 52 8.64 16.97 2.13
N ASN A 53 7.70 17.48 2.93
CA ASN A 53 7.91 17.66 4.36
C ASN A 53 7.59 16.36 5.12
N LYS A 54 6.57 15.63 4.67
CA LYS A 54 6.11 14.38 5.30
C LYS A 54 5.85 13.27 4.29
N VAL A 55 6.50 12.12 4.50
CA VAL A 55 6.33 10.88 3.72
C VAL A 55 5.84 9.77 4.63
N ILE A 56 4.67 9.20 4.31
CA ILE A 56 4.14 8.02 5.00
C ILE A 56 4.32 6.80 4.11
N ILE A 57 5.14 5.86 4.56
CA ILE A 57 5.44 4.59 3.90
C ILE A 57 4.39 3.55 4.31
N VAL A 58 3.81 2.87 3.32
CA VAL A 58 2.80 1.82 3.52
C VAL A 58 3.34 0.49 2.99
N PRO A 59 3.98 -0.33 3.85
CA PRO A 59 4.53 -1.61 3.45
C PRO A 59 3.44 -2.68 3.28
N GLY A 60 3.60 -3.50 2.25
CA GLY A 60 2.70 -4.61 1.96
C GLY A 60 3.43 -5.89 1.56
N TYR A 61 2.65 -6.90 1.16
CA TYR A 61 3.18 -8.23 0.86
C TYR A 61 4.24 -8.23 -0.27
N GLY A 62 4.11 -7.35 -1.27
CA GLY A 62 5.10 -7.23 -2.34
C GLY A 62 6.49 -6.82 -1.85
N MET A 63 6.59 -6.03 -0.76
CA MET A 63 7.86 -5.71 -0.11
C MET A 63 8.51 -6.98 0.46
N ALA A 64 7.72 -7.82 1.15
CA ALA A 64 8.21 -9.07 1.73
C ALA A 64 8.67 -10.06 0.66
N VAL A 65 7.91 -10.21 -0.43
CA VAL A 65 8.29 -11.09 -1.55
C VAL A 65 9.61 -10.67 -2.18
N ALA A 66 9.86 -9.36 -2.30
CA ALA A 66 11.09 -8.82 -2.87
C ALA A 66 12.26 -8.74 -1.89
N GLN A 67 12.03 -8.98 -0.58
CA GLN A 67 13.02 -8.75 0.48
C GLN A 67 13.56 -7.31 0.46
N ALA A 68 12.64 -6.35 0.31
CA ALA A 68 12.96 -4.94 0.11
C ALA A 68 13.16 -4.14 1.41
N GLN A 69 12.97 -4.75 2.59
CA GLN A 69 12.96 -4.06 3.88
C GLN A 69 14.25 -3.27 4.18
N HIS A 70 15.41 -3.78 3.80
CA HIS A 70 16.69 -3.09 4.01
C HIS A 70 16.87 -1.89 3.08
N ALA A 71 16.53 -2.04 1.79
CA ALA A 71 16.56 -0.94 0.84
C ALA A 71 15.52 0.15 1.19
N LEU A 72 14.36 -0.27 1.70
CA LEU A 72 13.34 0.66 2.20
C LEU A 72 13.83 1.44 3.42
N ARG A 73 14.53 0.76 4.34
CA ARG A 73 15.15 1.41 5.50
C ARG A 73 16.17 2.46 5.07
N GLU A 74 17.08 2.09 4.18
CA GLU A 74 18.11 3.00 3.65
C GLU A 74 17.49 4.22 2.98
N MET A 75 16.46 4.03 2.16
CA MET A 75 15.69 5.12 1.56
C MET A 75 15.08 6.04 2.63
N GLY A 76 14.51 5.47 3.70
CA GLY A 76 13.96 6.22 4.82
C GLY A 76 15.01 7.05 5.56
N ASP A 77 16.22 6.49 5.77
CA ASP A 77 17.32 7.21 6.42
C ASP A 77 17.83 8.39 5.56
N LEU A 78 17.95 8.19 4.24
CA LEU A 78 18.33 9.27 3.32
C LEU A 78 17.30 10.41 3.30
N LEU A 79 16.00 10.07 3.25
CA LEU A 79 14.93 11.08 3.34
C LEU A 79 14.98 11.84 4.67
N LYS A 80 15.20 11.16 5.79
CA LYS A 80 15.37 11.81 7.10
C LYS A 80 16.60 12.72 7.13
N ALA A 81 17.71 12.34 6.48
CA ALA A 81 18.90 13.17 6.37
C ALA A 81 18.64 14.47 5.58
N GLU A 82 17.69 14.46 4.63
CA GLU A 82 17.19 15.64 3.92
C GLU A 82 16.15 16.44 4.74
N GLY A 83 15.85 16.03 5.97
CA GLY A 83 14.90 16.71 6.86
C GLY A 83 13.44 16.32 6.67
N VAL A 84 13.15 15.28 5.88
CA VAL A 84 11.80 14.77 5.66
C VAL A 84 11.32 13.97 6.88
N GLU A 85 10.10 14.22 7.35
CA GLU A 85 9.45 13.38 8.35
C GLU A 85 9.00 12.06 7.70
N VAL A 86 9.61 10.94 8.10
CA VAL A 86 9.30 9.61 7.57
C VAL A 86 8.61 8.76 8.62
N LYS A 87 7.41 8.25 8.30
CA LYS A 87 6.63 7.34 9.15
C LYS A 87 6.22 6.08 8.38
N TYR A 88 6.03 4.98 9.09
CA TYR A 88 5.59 3.70 8.53
C TYR A 88 4.18 3.37 9.05
N ALA A 89 3.21 3.26 8.14
CA ALA A 89 1.84 2.93 8.47
C ALA A 89 1.55 1.44 8.25
N ILE A 90 1.33 0.70 9.33
CA ILE A 90 1.15 -0.75 9.28
C ILE A 90 -0.33 -1.10 9.34
N HIS A 91 -0.81 -1.71 8.26
CA HIS A 91 -2.12 -2.34 8.27
C HIS A 91 -2.07 -3.66 9.07
N PRO A 92 -3.06 -3.95 9.96
CA PRO A 92 -3.03 -5.14 10.81
C PRO A 92 -3.00 -6.48 10.04
N VAL A 93 -3.45 -6.46 8.79
CA VAL A 93 -3.46 -7.63 7.88
C VAL A 93 -2.56 -7.44 6.65
N ALA A 94 -1.61 -6.50 6.69
CA ALA A 94 -0.57 -6.42 5.66
C ALA A 94 0.30 -7.68 5.67
N GLY A 95 0.52 -8.27 4.48
CA GLY A 95 1.33 -9.48 4.32
C GLY A 95 0.50 -10.77 4.27
N ARG A 96 1.01 -11.81 4.91
CA ARG A 96 0.43 -13.18 4.95
C ARG A 96 0.43 -13.83 6.34
N MET A 97 0.91 -13.12 7.35
CA MET A 97 0.88 -13.56 8.74
C MET A 97 0.64 -12.34 9.65
N PRO A 98 0.07 -12.50 10.85
CA PRO A 98 -0.03 -11.41 11.81
C PRO A 98 1.34 -10.81 12.09
N GLY A 99 1.45 -9.47 12.09
CA GLY A 99 2.70 -8.77 12.36
C GLY A 99 3.79 -8.95 11.29
N HIS A 100 3.46 -9.43 10.08
CA HIS A 100 4.46 -9.70 9.03
C HIS A 100 5.35 -8.49 8.76
N MET A 101 4.74 -7.31 8.56
CA MET A 101 5.52 -6.09 8.28
C MET A 101 6.33 -5.65 9.51
N ASN A 102 5.80 -5.78 10.72
CA ASN A 102 6.52 -5.43 11.94
C ASN A 102 7.82 -6.23 12.09
N VAL A 103 7.77 -7.54 11.85
CA VAL A 103 8.96 -8.41 11.93
C VAL A 103 10.01 -8.01 10.90
N LEU A 104 9.63 -7.76 9.65
CA LEU A 104 10.58 -7.39 8.60
C LEU A 104 11.18 -5.99 8.82
N LEU A 105 10.39 -5.03 9.32
CA LEU A 105 10.90 -3.70 9.64
C LEU A 105 11.84 -3.74 10.85
N ALA A 106 11.52 -4.57 11.86
CA ALA A 106 12.41 -4.81 13.00
C ALA A 106 13.71 -5.50 12.57
N GLU A 107 13.65 -6.46 11.64
CA GLU A 107 14.85 -7.08 11.03
C GLU A 107 15.71 -6.06 10.28
N ALA A 108 15.09 -5.11 9.59
CA ALA A 108 15.76 -3.97 8.96
C ALA A 108 16.14 -2.86 9.97
N ASN A 109 16.00 -3.11 11.27
CA ASN A 109 16.35 -2.22 12.37
C ASN A 109 15.57 -0.89 12.41
N VAL A 110 14.43 -0.77 11.71
CA VAL A 110 13.59 0.44 11.70
C VAL A 110 13.18 0.81 13.12
N PRO A 111 13.37 2.07 13.57
CA PRO A 111 12.99 2.49 14.92
C PRO A 111 11.48 2.30 15.15
N TYR A 112 11.12 1.68 16.27
CA TYR A 112 9.71 1.45 16.61
C TYR A 112 8.89 2.73 16.71
N GLU A 113 9.52 3.84 17.06
CA GLU A 113 8.88 5.17 17.13
C GLU A 113 8.41 5.70 15.77
N ASP A 114 8.94 5.18 14.66
CA ASP A 114 8.50 5.54 13.32
C ASP A 114 7.38 4.63 12.82
N VAL A 115 7.06 3.55 13.54
CA VAL A 115 6.14 2.49 13.09
C VAL A 115 4.82 2.61 13.83
N PHE A 116 3.76 2.90 13.08
CA PHE A 116 2.44 3.19 13.63
C PHE A 116 1.40 2.18 13.15
N GLU A 117 0.45 1.87 14.02
CA GLU A 117 -0.72 1.07 13.64
C GLU A 117 -1.75 1.91 12.89
N LEU A 118 -2.65 1.23 12.16
CA LEU A 118 -3.70 1.87 11.35
C LEU A 118 -4.47 2.95 12.11
N GLU A 119 -4.94 2.66 13.32
CA GLU A 119 -5.79 3.58 14.09
C GLU A 119 -5.04 4.84 14.54
N GLU A 120 -3.72 4.73 14.72
CA GLU A 120 -2.86 5.81 15.20
C GLU A 120 -2.50 6.77 14.06
N ILE A 121 -2.24 6.27 12.86
CA ILE A 121 -1.68 7.08 11.76
C ILE A 121 -2.69 7.54 10.71
N ASN A 122 -3.90 6.95 10.64
CA ASN A 122 -4.80 7.19 9.50
C ASN A 122 -5.20 8.67 9.33
N HIS A 123 -5.28 9.41 10.44
CA HIS A 123 -5.62 10.83 10.42
C HIS A 123 -4.49 11.71 9.87
N GLU A 124 -3.24 11.24 9.92
CA GLU A 124 -2.07 11.99 9.45
C GLU A 124 -1.97 12.05 7.92
N PHE A 125 -2.58 11.13 7.18
CA PHE A 125 -2.53 11.13 5.71
C PHE A 125 -3.04 12.44 5.10
N ALA A 126 -3.97 13.15 5.75
CA ALA A 126 -4.45 14.45 5.27
C ALA A 126 -3.39 15.57 5.31
N THR A 127 -2.32 15.36 6.09
CA THR A 127 -1.17 16.27 6.23
C THR A 127 0.11 15.72 5.61
N ALA A 128 0.06 14.51 5.05
CA ALA A 128 1.20 13.91 4.38
C ALA A 128 1.29 14.42 2.94
N ASP A 129 2.48 14.86 2.54
CA ASP A 129 2.72 15.27 1.16
C ASP A 129 2.74 14.04 0.25
N VAL A 130 3.34 12.94 0.71
CA VAL A 130 3.48 11.69 -0.06
C VAL A 130 3.04 10.48 0.77
N ALA A 131 2.18 9.64 0.19
CA ALA A 131 1.96 8.27 0.62
C ALA A 131 2.74 7.30 -0.30
N PHE A 132 3.78 6.65 0.23
CA PHE A 132 4.63 5.72 -0.52
C PHE A 132 4.20 4.28 -0.26
N VAL A 133 3.41 3.71 -1.17
CA VAL A 133 2.79 2.39 -1.04
C VAL A 133 3.66 1.33 -1.71
N ILE A 134 4.36 0.51 -0.92
CA ILE A 134 5.29 -0.51 -1.40
C ILE A 134 4.72 -1.91 -1.28
N GLY A 135 4.24 -2.45 -2.41
CA GLY A 135 3.75 -3.84 -2.48
C GLY A 135 2.45 -4.10 -1.70
N ALA A 136 1.73 -3.06 -1.31
CA ALA A 136 0.37 -3.13 -0.78
C ALA A 136 -0.66 -2.91 -1.90
N ASN A 137 -1.85 -3.51 -1.74
CA ASN A 137 -2.98 -3.30 -2.65
C ASN A 137 -4.30 -3.22 -1.86
N ASP A 138 -4.84 -4.36 -1.44
CA ASP A 138 -6.17 -4.46 -0.80
C ASP A 138 -6.29 -3.56 0.45
N VAL A 139 -5.22 -3.45 1.24
CA VAL A 139 -5.15 -2.64 2.48
C VAL A 139 -5.24 -1.12 2.27
N THR A 140 -5.24 -0.68 1.02
CA THR A 140 -5.40 0.73 0.60
C THR A 140 -6.62 0.95 -0.28
N ASN A 141 -7.38 -0.12 -0.60
CA ASN A 141 -8.39 -0.07 -1.65
C ASN A 141 -9.70 0.57 -1.13
N PRO A 142 -10.13 1.73 -1.67
CA PRO A 142 -11.29 2.48 -1.19
C PRO A 142 -12.61 1.75 -1.37
N SER A 143 -12.69 0.74 -2.25
CA SER A 143 -13.90 -0.10 -2.40
C SER A 143 -14.32 -0.78 -1.11
N ALA A 144 -13.39 -0.96 -0.16
CA ALA A 144 -13.71 -1.43 1.19
C ALA A 144 -14.70 -0.51 1.94
N LYS A 145 -14.79 0.78 1.57
CA LYS A 145 -15.70 1.76 2.17
C LYS A 145 -16.86 2.15 1.25
N THR A 146 -16.64 2.13 -0.06
CA THR A 146 -17.57 2.73 -1.03
C THR A 146 -18.46 1.73 -1.76
N ASP A 147 -18.05 0.46 -1.86
CA ASP A 147 -18.76 -0.56 -2.64
C ASP A 147 -19.23 -1.71 -1.75
N PRO A 148 -20.53 -1.76 -1.37
CA PRO A 148 -21.12 -2.85 -0.59
C PRO A 148 -21.00 -4.24 -1.21
N THR A 149 -20.74 -4.32 -2.52
CA THR A 149 -20.59 -5.59 -3.25
C THR A 149 -19.14 -6.08 -3.29
N SER A 150 -18.19 -5.25 -2.87
CA SER A 150 -16.76 -5.59 -2.85
C SER A 150 -16.48 -6.70 -1.83
N ALA A 151 -15.60 -7.64 -2.20
CA ALA A 151 -15.17 -8.73 -1.32
C ALA A 151 -14.43 -8.24 -0.05
N ILE A 152 -13.99 -6.97 -0.04
CA ILE A 152 -13.31 -6.33 1.08
C ILE A 152 -14.18 -5.26 1.77
N TYR A 153 -15.50 -5.22 1.51
CA TYR A 153 -16.38 -4.23 2.11
C TYR A 153 -16.40 -4.30 3.65
N GLY A 154 -16.29 -3.13 4.27
CA GLY A 154 -16.17 -2.91 5.71
C GLY A 154 -14.79 -3.24 6.32
N MET A 155 -13.82 -3.69 5.52
CA MET A 155 -12.43 -3.80 5.98
C MET A 155 -11.88 -2.40 6.26
N PRO A 156 -11.33 -2.13 7.48
CA PRO A 156 -10.54 -0.91 7.69
C PRO A 156 -9.42 -0.85 6.65
N ILE A 157 -9.08 0.35 6.17
CA ILE A 157 -8.00 0.55 5.21
C ILE A 157 -7.20 1.79 5.61
N LEU A 158 -5.98 1.89 5.06
CA LEU A 158 -5.17 3.10 5.14
C LEU A 158 -5.66 4.11 4.11
N ASP A 159 -5.99 5.32 4.55
CA ASP A 159 -6.55 6.42 3.75
C ASP A 159 -5.48 7.16 2.94
N VAL A 160 -4.65 6.40 2.21
CA VAL A 160 -3.53 6.91 1.41
C VAL A 160 -3.95 7.94 0.37
N GLU A 161 -5.21 7.89 -0.06
CA GLU A 161 -5.82 8.85 -0.99
C GLU A 161 -5.91 10.29 -0.45
N LYS A 162 -5.83 10.47 0.88
CA LYS A 162 -5.88 11.78 1.52
C LYS A 162 -4.55 12.54 1.42
N ALA A 163 -3.45 11.85 1.11
CA ALA A 163 -2.15 12.48 0.91
C ALA A 163 -2.13 13.39 -0.32
N GLY A 164 -1.12 14.26 -0.39
CA GLY A 164 -0.88 15.14 -1.53
C GLY A 164 -0.69 14.35 -2.84
N THR A 165 0.16 13.32 -2.79
CA THR A 165 0.39 12.36 -3.87
C THR A 165 0.55 10.94 -3.31
N THR A 166 0.17 9.93 -4.10
CA THR A 166 0.31 8.52 -3.75
C THR A 166 1.19 7.81 -4.77
N LEU A 167 2.27 7.18 -4.31
CA LEU A 167 3.20 6.42 -5.14
C LEU A 167 2.97 4.93 -4.92
N PHE A 168 2.56 4.17 -5.94
CA PHE A 168 2.35 2.71 -5.84
C PHE A 168 3.46 1.93 -6.52
N ILE A 169 4.17 1.11 -5.76
CA ILE A 169 5.18 0.18 -6.30
C ILE A 169 4.59 -1.21 -6.46
N LYS A 170 4.52 -1.67 -7.71
CA LYS A 170 4.13 -3.04 -8.07
C LYS A 170 4.63 -3.41 -9.46
N ARG A 171 4.75 -4.70 -9.75
CA ARG A 171 5.31 -5.20 -11.03
C ARG A 171 4.40 -4.99 -12.25
N SER A 172 3.09 -4.97 -12.04
CA SER A 172 2.09 -4.89 -13.12
C SER A 172 0.74 -4.42 -12.57
N MET A 173 -0.29 -4.34 -13.42
CA MET A 173 -1.66 -4.00 -13.00
C MET A 173 -2.42 -5.15 -12.31
N ALA A 174 -1.78 -6.29 -12.02
CA ALA A 174 -2.43 -7.43 -11.36
C ALA A 174 -3.08 -7.06 -10.00
N SER A 175 -4.19 -7.72 -9.69
CA SER A 175 -4.96 -7.57 -8.45
C SER A 175 -4.21 -8.08 -7.22
N GLY A 176 -4.72 -7.72 -6.03
CA GLY A 176 -4.22 -8.21 -4.75
C GLY A 176 -4.75 -9.60 -4.41
N TYR A 177 -4.77 -9.93 -3.12
CA TYR A 177 -5.24 -11.23 -2.64
C TYR A 177 -6.75 -11.40 -2.84
N ALA A 178 -7.51 -10.31 -2.65
CA ALA A 178 -8.96 -10.31 -2.79
C ALA A 178 -9.45 -10.38 -4.25
N GLY A 179 -8.55 -10.28 -5.24
CA GLY A 179 -8.92 -10.37 -6.66
C GLY A 179 -9.73 -9.16 -7.18
N VAL A 180 -9.76 -8.06 -6.42
CA VAL A 180 -10.47 -6.82 -6.80
C VAL A 180 -9.49 -5.80 -7.41
N ASP A 181 -9.97 -5.07 -8.41
CA ASP A 181 -9.26 -3.90 -8.94
C ASP A 181 -9.24 -2.78 -7.90
N ASN A 182 -8.19 -1.95 -7.95
CA ASN A 182 -8.04 -0.82 -7.04
C ASN A 182 -8.19 0.48 -7.81
N GLU A 183 -9.25 1.22 -7.49
CA GLU A 183 -9.59 2.47 -8.13
C GLU A 183 -8.51 3.54 -7.98
N LEU A 184 -7.70 3.48 -6.91
CA LEU A 184 -6.64 4.46 -6.67
C LEU A 184 -5.63 4.53 -7.81
N PHE A 185 -5.39 3.44 -8.52
CA PHE A 185 -4.41 3.39 -9.61
C PHE A 185 -4.74 4.33 -10.77
N PHE A 186 -6.01 4.73 -10.89
CA PHE A 186 -6.52 5.57 -11.97
C PHE A 186 -6.79 7.01 -11.53
N ARG A 187 -6.51 7.35 -10.27
CA ARG A 187 -6.78 8.69 -9.73
C ARG A 187 -5.67 9.67 -10.06
N ASP A 188 -6.03 10.95 -10.13
CA ASP A 188 -5.11 12.00 -10.57
C ASP A 188 -3.89 12.20 -9.68
N LYS A 189 -4.03 11.98 -8.38
CA LYS A 189 -2.96 12.11 -7.38
C LYS A 189 -2.11 10.85 -7.25
N THR A 190 -2.37 9.82 -8.05
CA THR A 190 -1.67 8.56 -7.95
C THR A 190 -0.67 8.40 -9.10
N MET A 191 0.54 7.99 -8.76
CA MET A 191 1.57 7.61 -9.71
C MET A 191 1.98 6.14 -9.49
N MET A 192 2.02 5.39 -10.58
CA MET A 192 2.40 3.99 -10.61
C MET A 192 3.89 3.86 -10.92
N LEU A 193 4.62 3.17 -10.04
CA LEU A 193 6.04 2.86 -10.18
C LEU A 193 6.17 1.37 -10.51
N PHE A 194 6.24 1.05 -11.80
CA PHE A 194 6.22 -0.34 -12.26
C PHE A 194 7.59 -1.01 -12.16
N SER A 195 7.82 -1.78 -11.10
CA SER A 195 9.07 -2.53 -10.89
C SER A 195 8.91 -3.59 -9.80
N ASP A 196 9.95 -4.41 -9.63
CA ASP A 196 10.16 -5.14 -8.40
C ASP A 196 10.38 -4.15 -7.23
N ALA A 197 9.86 -4.49 -6.05
CA ALA A 197 9.86 -3.56 -4.92
C ALA A 197 11.27 -3.24 -4.41
N LYS A 198 12.15 -4.24 -4.35
CA LYS A 198 13.54 -4.04 -3.91
C LYS A 198 14.30 -3.21 -4.94
N LYS A 199 14.19 -3.58 -6.22
CA LYS A 199 14.83 -2.85 -7.31
C LYS A 199 14.41 -1.38 -7.35
N MET A 200 13.12 -1.08 -7.20
CA MET A 200 12.63 0.31 -7.17
C MET A 200 13.22 1.09 -6.00
N CYS A 201 13.22 0.51 -4.78
CA CYS A 201 13.83 1.18 -3.62
C CYS A 201 15.33 1.44 -3.83
N GLU A 202 16.10 0.46 -4.33
CA GLU A 202 17.53 0.64 -4.62
C GLU A 202 17.78 1.74 -5.65
N GLN A 203 16.93 1.86 -6.67
CA GLN A 203 17.04 2.93 -7.66
C GLN A 203 16.67 4.30 -7.09
N ILE A 204 15.66 4.38 -6.23
CA ILE A 204 15.31 5.61 -5.52
C ILE A 204 16.44 6.04 -4.59
N VAL A 205 17.04 5.10 -3.85
CA VAL A 205 18.22 5.34 -3.00
C VAL A 205 19.35 5.97 -3.82
N GLN A 206 19.68 5.37 -4.96
CA GLN A 206 20.70 5.91 -5.87
C GLN A 206 20.38 7.32 -6.39
N ALA A 207 19.10 7.62 -6.62
CA ALA A 207 18.67 8.93 -7.09
C ALA A 207 18.62 10.00 -5.98
N LEU A 208 18.51 9.60 -4.71
CA LEU A 208 18.52 10.50 -3.55
C LEU A 208 19.93 11.01 -3.21
N GLY A 209 20.97 10.18 -3.43
CA GLY A 209 22.37 10.55 -3.21
C GLY A 209 23.23 9.40 -2.70
#